data_AF-A0A533Z466-F1
#
_entry.id   AF-A0A533Z466-F1
#
_cell.length_a   1.000
_cell.length_b   1.000
_cell.length_c   1.000
_cell.angle_alpha   90.00
_cell.angle_beta   90.00
_cell.angle_gamma   90.00
#
_symmetry.space_group_name_H-M   'P 1'
#
loop_
_entity.id
_entity.type
_entity.pdbx_description
1 polymer ?
#
loop_
_entity_poly.entity_id
_entity_poly.type
_entity_poly.pdbx_seq_one_letter_code
_entity_poly.pdbx_strand_id
1 'polypeptide(L)'
;MSELEFLTVLGLGFLLGARHALDADHVAAVSTILSDRPNLRASGFIGFCWGFGHTAVLLLVGLAVILLKITIPERVAVALEFGVGLMLVALGVSLAVTLV
;
A
#
# COMPACT_ATOMS: atom_id res chain seq x y z
N MET A 1 -26.38 -13.64 -7.81
CA MET A 1 -25.91 -12.29 -8.15
C MET A 1 -26.28 -12.01 -9.58
N SER A 2 -26.98 -10.91 -9.85
CA SER A 2 -27.20 -10.45 -11.23
C SER A 2 -25.88 -9.96 -11.84
N GLU A 3 -25.76 -9.92 -13.18
CA GLU A 3 -24.57 -9.37 -13.85
C GLU A 3 -24.29 -7.93 -13.42
N LEU A 4 -25.35 -7.14 -13.21
CA LEU A 4 -25.27 -5.77 -12.75
C LEU A 4 -24.70 -5.67 -11.33
N GLU A 5 -25.12 -6.55 -10.41
CA GLU A 5 -24.56 -6.61 -9.05
C GLU A 5 -23.07 -6.94 -9.08
N PHE A 6 -22.65 -7.91 -9.90
CA PHE A 6 -21.25 -8.29 -10.00
C PHE A 6 -20.37 -7.15 -10.53
N LEU A 7 -20.79 -6.48 -11.60
CA LEU A 7 -20.10 -5.32 -12.15
C LEU A 7 -20.06 -4.15 -11.16
N THR A 8 -21.12 -3.96 -10.38
CA THR A 8 -21.18 -2.92 -9.35
C THR A 8 -20.16 -3.18 -8.24
N VAL A 9 -20.07 -4.42 -7.75
CA VAL A 9 -19.09 -4.80 -6.72
C VAL A 9 -17.66 -4.61 -7.25
N LEU A 10 -17.38 -5.05 -8.48
CA LEU A 10 -16.06 -4.92 -9.07
C LEU A 10 -15.68 -3.45 -9.31
N GLY A 11 -16.62 -2.64 -9.81
CA GLY A 11 -16.43 -1.21 -10.04
C GLY A 11 -16.18 -0.45 -8.73
N LEU A 12 -16.99 -0.70 -7.69
CA LEU A 12 -16.80 -0.09 -6.37
C LEU A 12 -15.47 -0.53 -5.74
N GLY A 13 -15.14 -1.81 -5.80
CA GLY A 13 -13.87 -2.33 -5.30
C GLY A 13 -12.67 -1.68 -5.99
N PHE A 14 -12.73 -1.52 -7.31
CA PHE A 14 -11.70 -0.82 -8.08
C PHE A 14 -11.57 0.64 -7.68
N LEU A 15 -12.68 1.38 -7.56
CA LEU A 15 -12.66 2.80 -7.18
C LEU A 15 -12.13 3.01 -5.76
N LEU A 16 -12.52 2.15 -4.82
CA LEU A 16 -12.03 2.20 -3.45
C LEU A 16 -10.53 1.86 -3.38
N GLY A 17 -10.08 0.86 -4.16
CA GLY A 17 -8.67 0.53 -4.28
C GLY A 17 -7.84 1.67 -4.89
N ALA A 18 -8.36 2.31 -5.95
CA ALA A 18 -7.72 3.48 -6.55
C ALA A 18 -7.62 4.66 -5.58
N ARG A 19 -8.66 4.90 -4.78
CA ARG A 19 -8.62 5.90 -3.69
C ARG A 19 -7.56 5.54 -2.66
N HIS A 20 -7.50 4.30 -2.21
CA HIS A 20 -6.54 3.85 -1.20
C HIS A 20 -5.09 4.02 -1.67
N ALA A 21 -4.80 3.73 -2.95
CA ALA A 21 -3.48 3.95 -3.53
C ALA A 21 -3.02 5.42 -3.53
N LEU A 22 -3.97 6.37 -3.37
CA LEU A 22 -3.71 7.80 -3.27
C LEU A 22 -3.65 8.30 -1.83
N ASP A 23 -3.72 7.42 -0.82
CA ASP A 23 -3.51 7.80 0.56
C ASP A 23 -2.07 8.32 0.76
N ALA A 24 -1.90 9.20 1.76
CA ALA A 24 -0.68 9.99 1.92
C ALA A 24 0.59 9.15 2.14
N ASP A 25 0.45 7.98 2.77
CA ASP A 25 1.52 7.01 3.00
C ASP A 25 2.02 6.37 1.69
N HIS A 26 1.10 5.94 0.83
CA HIS A 26 1.43 5.38 -0.49
C HIS A 26 2.07 6.44 -1.39
N VAL A 27 1.49 7.64 -1.43
CA VAL A 27 2.04 8.75 -2.21
C VAL A 27 3.45 9.11 -1.71
N ALA A 28 3.67 9.21 -0.40
CA ALA A 28 4.98 9.51 0.16
C ALA A 28 6.01 8.41 -0.14
N ALA A 29 5.67 7.14 0.05
CA ALA A 29 6.59 6.03 -0.19
C ALA A 29 6.96 5.89 -1.68
N VAL A 30 5.94 5.89 -2.54
CA VAL A 30 6.13 5.71 -3.99
C VAL A 30 6.84 6.95 -4.57
N SER A 31 6.45 8.18 -4.22
CA SER A 31 7.16 9.37 -4.72
C SER A 31 8.64 9.42 -4.30
N THR A 32 8.97 8.98 -3.08
CA THR A 32 10.37 8.92 -2.61
C THR A 32 11.17 7.85 -3.36
N ILE A 33 10.59 6.68 -3.64
CA ILE A 33 11.27 5.63 -4.41
C ILE A 33 11.52 6.06 -5.86
N LEU A 34 10.65 6.91 -6.39
CA LEU A 34 10.64 7.31 -7.79
C LEU A 34 11.22 8.70 -8.07
N SER A 35 11.57 9.48 -7.04
CA SER A 35 12.07 10.86 -7.17
C SER A 35 13.30 10.97 -8.08
N ASP A 36 14.19 9.97 -8.03
CA ASP A 36 15.42 9.92 -8.83
C ASP A 36 15.26 9.23 -10.20
N ARG A 37 14.03 8.90 -10.63
CA ARG A 37 13.76 8.16 -11.88
C ARG A 37 13.21 9.07 -12.98
N PRO A 38 13.94 9.28 -14.10
CA PRO A 38 13.56 10.25 -15.13
C PRO A 38 12.47 9.77 -16.09
N ASN A 39 12.06 8.49 -16.06
CA ASN A 39 11.23 7.90 -17.12
C ASN A 39 9.91 7.30 -16.59
N LEU A 40 8.78 7.82 -17.09
CA LEU A 40 7.42 7.40 -16.71
C LEU A 40 7.17 5.88 -16.88
N ARG A 41 7.78 5.23 -17.88
CA ARG A 41 7.61 3.78 -18.07
C ARG A 41 8.33 2.97 -17.00
N ALA A 42 9.56 3.36 -16.67
CA ALA A 42 10.33 2.73 -15.59
C ALA A 42 9.64 2.97 -14.25
N SER A 43 9.13 4.18 -14.05
CA SER A 43 8.35 4.57 -12.88
C SER A 43 7.08 3.73 -12.73
N GLY A 44 6.29 3.59 -13.79
CA GLY A 44 5.09 2.77 -13.80
C GLY A 44 5.37 1.29 -13.51
N PHE A 45 6.45 0.73 -14.06
CA PHE A 45 6.82 -0.66 -13.81
C PHE A 45 7.26 -0.90 -12.36
N ILE A 46 8.08 -0.01 -11.78
CA ILE A 46 8.49 -0.09 -10.38
C ILE A 46 7.28 0.03 -9.46
N GLY A 47 6.39 1.00 -9.71
CA GLY A 47 5.13 1.16 -8.98
C GLY A 47 4.25 -0.08 -9.06
N PHE A 48 4.15 -0.71 -10.24
CA PHE A 48 3.42 -1.96 -10.43
C PHE A 48 4.04 -3.12 -9.62
N CYS A 49 5.35 -3.33 -9.73
CA CYS A 49 6.04 -4.39 -8.96
C CYS A 49 5.88 -4.20 -7.45
N TRP A 50 5.97 -2.95 -6.98
CA TRP A 50 5.77 -2.61 -5.58
C TRP A 50 4.34 -2.87 -5.12
N GLY A 51 3.33 -2.36 -5.85
CA GLY A 51 1.92 -2.56 -5.53
C GLY A 51 1.50 -4.04 -5.58
N PHE A 52 2.04 -4.79 -6.56
CA PHE A 52 1.81 -6.23 -6.67
C PHE A 52 2.42 -6.98 -5.47
N GLY A 53 3.68 -6.68 -5.12
CA GLY A 53 4.34 -7.28 -3.96
C GLY A 53 3.61 -6.97 -2.65
N HIS A 54 3.23 -5.70 -2.45
CA HIS A 54 2.45 -5.25 -1.29
C HIS A 54 1.12 -6.00 -1.16
N THR A 55 0.35 -6.05 -2.25
CA THR A 55 -0.93 -6.79 -2.29
C THR A 55 -0.73 -8.28 -2.01
N ALA A 56 0.31 -8.89 -2.60
CA ALA A 56 0.60 -10.31 -2.39
C ALA A 56 0.92 -10.62 -0.92
N VAL A 57 1.72 -9.79 -0.25
CA VAL A 57 2.03 -9.96 1.18
C VAL A 57 0.77 -9.81 2.03
N LEU A 58 -0.03 -8.76 1.80
CA LEU A 58 -1.29 -8.56 2.53
C LEU A 58 -2.25 -9.73 2.34
N LEU A 59 -2.37 -10.23 1.10
CA LEU A 59 -3.23 -11.36 0.79
C LEU A 59 -2.74 -12.63 1.46
N LEU A 60 -1.46 -12.96 1.37
CA LEU A 60 -0.90 -14.19 1.95
C LEU A 60 -0.96 -14.17 3.48
N VAL A 61 -0.49 -13.09 4.11
CA VAL A 61 -0.48 -12.96 5.57
C VAL A 61 -1.89 -12.83 6.12
N GLY A 62 -2.72 -11.98 5.51
CA GLY A 62 -4.11 -11.80 5.91
C GLY A 62 -4.92 -13.09 5.79
N LEU A 63 -4.76 -13.82 4.69
CA LEU A 63 -5.40 -15.11 4.50
C LEU A 63 -4.90 -16.15 5.53
N ALA A 64 -3.60 -16.20 5.80
CA ALA A 64 -3.06 -17.08 6.83
C ALA A 64 -3.65 -16.77 8.21
N VAL A 65 -3.73 -15.48 8.59
CA VAL A 65 -4.34 -15.05 9.85
C VAL A 65 -5.80 -15.50 9.96
N ILE A 66 -6.58 -15.31 8.90
CA ILE A 66 -8.00 -15.70 8.85
C ILE A 66 -8.16 -17.23 8.92
N LEU A 67 -7.44 -17.98 8.08
CA LEU A 67 -7.56 -19.45 7.97
C LEU A 67 -7.07 -20.16 9.24
N LEU A 68 -5.96 -19.68 9.82
CA LEU A 68 -5.39 -20.24 11.05
C LEU A 68 -6.07 -19.68 12.31
N LYS A 69 -7.05 -18.78 12.16
CA LYS A 69 -7.76 -18.09 13.25
C LYS A 69 -6.80 -17.47 14.27
N ILE A 70 -5.71 -16.90 13.77
CA ILE A 70 -4.69 -16.26 14.61
C ILE A 70 -5.28 -14.97 15.16
N THR A 71 -5.30 -14.83 16.48
CA THR A 71 -5.62 -13.55 17.12
C THR A 71 -4.34 -12.76 17.28
N ILE A 72 -4.23 -11.62 16.60
CA ILE A 72 -3.09 -10.71 16.76
C ILE A 72 -3.31 -9.93 18.06
N PRO A 73 -2.40 -10.04 19.06
CA PRO A 73 -2.53 -9.27 20.29
C PRO A 73 -2.41 -7.77 20.01
N GLU A 74 -3.22 -6.95 20.69
CA GLU A 74 -3.23 -5.49 20.52
C GLU A 74 -1.83 -4.86 20.67
N ARG A 75 -1.03 -5.35 21.64
CA ARG A 75 0.35 -4.90 21.85
C ARG A 75 1.24 -5.08 20.61
N VAL A 76 1.03 -6.17 19.86
CA VAL A 76 1.78 -6.45 18.64
C VAL A 76 1.32 -5.52 17.52
N ALA A 77 -0.01 -5.32 17.38
CA ALA A 77 -0.56 -4.42 16.39
C ALA A 77 -0.04 -2.98 16.58
N VAL A 78 -0.12 -2.45 17.80
CA VAL A 78 0.37 -1.10 18.14
C VAL A 78 1.88 -0.98 17.91
N ALA A 79 2.67 -2.00 18.24
CA ALA A 79 4.11 -1.98 17.98
C ALA A 79 4.43 -1.94 16.47
N LEU A 80 3.69 -2.68 15.65
CA LEU A 80 3.82 -2.66 14.19
C LEU A 80 3.38 -1.30 13.61
N GLU A 81 2.25 -0.77 14.05
CA GLU A 81 1.76 0.56 13.66
C GLU A 81 2.76 1.66 14.00
N PHE A 82 3.35 1.60 15.20
CA PHE A 82 4.40 2.53 15.61
C PHE A 82 5.64 2.44 14.71
N GLY A 83 6.06 1.22 14.34
CA GLY A 83 7.15 0.99 13.40
C GLY A 83 6.88 1.59 12.02
N VAL A 84 5.66 1.42 11.50
CA VAL A 84 5.23 2.05 10.23
C VAL A 84 5.22 3.57 10.38
N GLY A 85 4.75 4.12 11.50
CA GLY A 85 4.79 5.55 11.78
C GLY A 85 6.21 6.13 11.72
N LEU A 86 7.19 5.46 12.35
CA LEU A 86 8.60 5.86 12.28
C LEU A 86 9.14 5.81 10.85
N MET A 87 8.79 4.77 10.08
CA MET A 87 9.15 4.66 8.67
C MET A 87 8.60 5.83 7.85
N LEU A 88 7.34 6.23 8.05
CA LEU A 88 6.72 7.35 7.35
C LEU A 88 7.38 8.69 7.69
N VAL A 89 7.74 8.91 8.96
CA VAL A 89 8.52 10.10 9.36
C VAL A 89 9.86 10.15 8.64
N ALA A 90 10.60 9.03 8.60
CA ALA A 90 11.88 8.95 7.91
C ALA A 90 11.75 9.21 6.40
N LEU A 91 10.75 8.62 5.74
CA LEU A 91 10.47 8.86 4.32
C LEU A 91 10.10 10.33 4.05
N GLY A 92 9.27 10.94 4.91
CA GLY A 92 8.91 12.34 4.81
C GLY A 92 10.11 13.28 4.92
N VAL A 93 11.04 12.99 5.85
CA VAL A 93 12.31 13.73 5.96
C VAL A 93 13.18 13.53 4.71
N SER A 94 13.31 12.30 4.22
CA SER A 94 14.09 12.01 3.00
C SER A 94 13.56 12.79 1.80
N LEU A 95 12.24 12.78 1.60
CA LEU A 95 11.60 13.51 0.51
C LEU A 95 11.83 15.03 0.65
N ALA A 96 11.71 15.58 1.86
CA ALA A 96 11.98 17.00 2.09
C ALA A 96 13.43 17.39 1.76
N VAL A 97 14.41 16.53 2.06
CA VAL A 97 15.82 16.75 1.69
C VAL A 97 16.03 16.65 0.18
N THR A 98 15.38 15.70 -0.51
CA THR A 98 15.49 15.56 -1.96
C THR A 98 14.90 16.76 -2.72
N LEU A 99 13.89 17.43 -2.14
CA LEU A 99 13.20 18.56 -2.76
C LEU A 99 13.83 19.94 -2.50
N VAL A 100 14.78 20.04 -1.55
CA VAL A 100 15.50 21.28 -1.17
C VAL A 100 16.87 21.32 -1.84
#